data_AF-A0A560GUL9-F1
#
_entry.id   AF-A0A560GUL9-F1
#
_cell.length_a   1.000
_cell.length_b   1.000
_cell.length_c   1.000
_cell.angle_alpha   90.00
_cell.angle_beta   90.00
_cell.angle_gamma   90.00
#
_symmetry.space_group_name_H-M   'P 1'
#
loop_
_entity.id
_entity.type
_entity.pdbx_description
1 polymer ?
#
loop_
_entity_poly.entity_id
_entity_poly.type
_entity_poly.pdbx_seq_one_letter_code
_entity_poly.pdbx_strand_id
1 'polypeptide(L)'
;MVESTTVAPTPAVVHAAGESVRGDLALTLLANNKIKDYVVATMALSTVPLPIVDLAGITLIQLRMVQKLSQLYGKPFSKELGTSVLASLAGTFSGLAGGMAAVSLLKLVPGVGEAVALAGLPVATGAMTYAVGKVFVRHYEDGGSLLDLDTLTFKDFIAEQFETGKKLAHEARQQAKEKAKQAKKAAKSKPAA
;
A
#
# COMPACT_ATOMS: atom_id res chain seq x y z
N MET A 1 32.82 -16.05 -44.83
CA MET A 1 32.62 -14.60 -44.58
C MET A 1 31.13 -14.36 -44.58
N VAL A 2 30.53 -14.17 -43.40
CA VAL A 2 29.11 -13.80 -43.26
C VAL A 2 29.11 -12.41 -42.65
N GLU A 3 28.73 -11.41 -43.43
CA GLU A 3 28.60 -10.02 -42.97
C GLU A 3 27.59 -9.95 -41.83
N SER A 4 28.04 -9.48 -40.67
CA SER A 4 27.16 -9.02 -39.60
C SER A 4 26.64 -7.65 -39.96
N THR A 5 25.46 -7.59 -40.57
CA THR A 5 24.72 -6.33 -40.71
C THR A 5 24.16 -5.94 -39.35
N THR A 6 24.90 -5.12 -38.62
CA THR A 6 24.38 -4.35 -37.48
C THR A 6 23.43 -3.29 -38.02
N VAL A 7 22.14 -3.63 -38.11
CA VAL A 7 21.08 -2.63 -38.33
C VAL A 7 20.95 -1.83 -37.04
N ALA A 8 21.53 -0.63 -37.00
CA ALA A 8 21.27 0.32 -35.93
C ALA A 8 19.76 0.67 -35.93
N PRO A 9 19.09 0.73 -34.76
CA PRO A 9 17.68 1.06 -34.70
C PRO A 9 17.45 2.49 -35.19
N THR A 10 16.55 2.66 -36.16
CA THR A 10 16.15 3.95 -36.74
C THR A 10 15.65 4.90 -35.63
N PRO A 11 16.04 6.19 -35.63
CA PRO A 11 15.73 7.14 -34.55
C PRO A 11 14.25 7.24 -34.18
N ALA A 12 13.32 7.00 -35.11
CA ALA A 12 11.88 6.99 -34.85
C ALA A 12 11.43 5.90 -33.85
N VAL A 13 12.08 4.73 -33.86
CA VAL A 13 11.75 3.60 -32.96
C VAL A 13 12.22 3.89 -31.54
N VAL A 14 13.38 4.56 -31.41
CA VAL A 14 13.93 4.97 -30.11
C VAL A 14 13.06 6.06 -29.47
N HIS A 15 12.52 6.99 -30.27
CA HIS A 15 11.58 8.00 -29.79
C HIS A 15 10.26 7.40 -29.33
N ALA A 16 9.66 6.49 -30.12
CA ALA A 16 8.40 5.81 -29.74
C ALA A 16 8.55 4.93 -28.50
N ALA A 17 9.66 4.19 -28.38
CA ALA A 17 9.96 3.40 -27.19
C ALA A 17 10.23 4.29 -25.96
N GLY A 18 10.86 5.45 -26.15
CA GLY A 18 11.05 6.43 -25.09
C GLY A 18 9.74 7.04 -24.59
N GLU A 19 8.77 7.26 -25.47
CA GLU A 19 7.44 7.77 -25.11
C GLU A 19 6.59 6.72 -24.37
N SER A 20 6.60 5.46 -24.83
CA SER A 20 5.88 4.38 -24.15
C SER A 20 6.43 4.12 -22.74
N VAL A 21 7.77 4.02 -22.60
CA VAL A 21 8.43 3.82 -21.29
C VAL A 21 8.15 4.97 -20.33
N ARG A 22 8.11 6.22 -20.83
CA ARG A 22 7.74 7.39 -20.01
C ARG A 22 6.27 7.34 -19.58
N GLY A 23 5.37 6.89 -20.47
CA GLY A 23 3.96 6.68 -20.16
C GLY A 23 3.78 5.65 -19.05
N ASP A 24 4.44 4.49 -19.18
CA ASP A 24 4.39 3.40 -18.21
C ASP A 24 4.94 3.85 -16.84
N LEU A 25 6.10 4.53 -16.84
CA LEU A 25 6.68 5.07 -15.61
C LEU A 25 5.75 6.10 -14.94
N ALA A 26 5.16 7.01 -15.71
CA ALA A 26 4.22 7.99 -15.17
C ALA A 26 3.00 7.32 -14.55
N LEU A 27 2.48 6.27 -15.20
CA LEU A 27 1.35 5.48 -14.70
C LEU A 27 1.67 4.80 -13.36
N THR A 28 2.81 4.11 -13.28
CA THR A 28 3.29 3.45 -12.06
C THR A 28 3.53 4.46 -10.93
N LEU A 29 4.07 5.64 -11.24
CA LEU A 29 4.27 6.71 -10.24
C LEU A 29 2.94 7.24 -9.70
N LEU A 30 1.95 7.47 -10.56
CA LEU A 30 0.61 7.89 -10.15
C LEU A 30 -0.05 6.82 -9.26
N ALA A 31 0.10 5.54 -9.61
CA ALA A 31 -0.41 4.44 -8.82
C ALA A 31 0.24 4.38 -7.44
N ASN A 32 1.57 4.45 -7.37
CA ASN A 32 2.32 4.46 -6.11
C ASN A 32 1.95 5.65 -5.22
N ASN A 33 1.69 6.84 -5.80
CA ASN A 33 1.26 7.99 -5.02
C ASN A 33 -0.12 7.76 -4.37
N LYS A 34 -1.08 7.22 -5.14
CA LYS A 34 -2.40 6.83 -4.58
C LYS A 34 -2.24 5.83 -3.45
N ILE A 35 -1.41 4.79 -3.62
CA ILE A 35 -1.17 3.79 -2.58
C ILE A 35 -0.68 4.46 -1.29
N LYS A 36 0.26 5.40 -1.38
CA LYS A 36 0.77 6.15 -0.21
C LYS A 36 -0.35 6.94 0.50
N ASP A 37 -1.23 7.60 -0.24
CA ASP A 37 -2.36 8.33 0.34
C ASP A 37 -3.27 7.38 1.14
N TYR A 38 -3.57 6.22 0.57
CA TYR A 38 -4.40 5.20 1.23
C TYR A 38 -3.70 4.54 2.42
N VAL A 39 -2.38 4.34 2.37
CA VAL A 39 -1.56 3.89 3.52
C VAL A 39 -1.68 4.88 4.67
N VAL A 40 -1.53 6.18 4.41
CA VAL A 40 -1.67 7.20 5.46
C VAL A 40 -3.10 7.22 6.01
N ALA A 41 -4.12 7.06 5.16
CA ALA A 41 -5.51 7.01 5.57
C ALA A 41 -5.83 5.80 6.47
N THR A 42 -5.37 4.59 6.12
CA THR A 42 -5.59 3.40 6.94
C THR A 42 -4.81 3.47 8.25
N MET A 43 -3.57 3.96 8.21
CA MET A 43 -2.79 4.25 9.41
C MET A 43 -3.55 5.19 10.36
N ALA A 44 -4.10 6.29 9.85
CA ALA A 44 -4.85 7.25 10.66
C ALA A 44 -6.10 6.60 11.28
N LEU A 45 -6.87 5.85 10.49
CA LEU A 45 -8.07 5.17 10.98
C LEU A 45 -7.76 4.19 12.12
N SER A 46 -6.70 3.38 11.97
CA SER A 46 -6.29 2.38 12.97
C SER A 46 -5.77 2.95 14.30
N THR A 47 -5.68 4.28 14.43
CA THR A 47 -5.36 4.94 15.71
C THR A 47 -6.61 5.27 16.53
N VAL A 48 -7.80 5.13 15.95
CA VAL A 48 -9.07 5.38 16.62
C VAL A 48 -9.52 4.08 17.29
N PRO A 49 -9.76 4.05 18.62
CA PRO A 49 -10.14 2.81 19.31
C PRO A 49 -11.63 2.48 19.07
N LEU A 50 -12.01 2.01 17.88
CA LEU A 50 -13.38 1.60 17.54
C LEU A 50 -13.45 0.13 17.10
N PRO A 51 -13.89 -0.81 17.97
CA PRO A 51 -13.72 -2.25 17.79
C PRO A 51 -14.28 -2.87 16.49
N ILE A 52 -15.36 -2.35 15.91
CA ILE A 52 -16.01 -2.91 14.71
C ILE A 52 -15.87 -2.00 13.48
N VAL A 53 -15.86 -0.68 13.70
CA VAL A 53 -15.75 0.32 12.62
C VAL A 53 -14.35 0.28 11.99
N ASP A 54 -13.32 -0.10 12.75
CA ASP A 54 -11.94 -0.14 12.26
C ASP A 54 -11.75 -1.14 11.12
N LEU A 55 -12.25 -2.38 11.24
CA LEU A 55 -12.04 -3.38 10.18
C LEU A 55 -12.84 -3.03 8.92
N ALA A 56 -14.12 -2.73 9.07
CA ALA A 56 -14.98 -2.35 7.95
C ALA A 56 -14.49 -1.07 7.25
N GLY A 57 -14.01 -0.09 8.03
CA GLY A 57 -13.43 1.13 7.52
C GLY A 57 -12.11 0.89 6.78
N ILE A 58 -11.20 0.07 7.33
CA ILE A 58 -9.95 -0.30 6.64
C ILE A 58 -10.26 -1.03 5.33
N THR A 59 -11.18 -2.00 5.33
CA THR A 59 -11.59 -2.71 4.11
C THR A 59 -12.20 -1.73 3.09
N LEU A 60 -13.02 -0.78 3.53
CA LEU A 60 -13.59 0.23 2.63
C LEU A 60 -12.51 1.12 2.02
N ILE A 61 -11.53 1.56 2.81
CA ILE A 61 -10.40 2.36 2.34
C ILE A 61 -9.59 1.56 1.30
N GLN A 62 -9.27 0.28 1.58
CA GLN A 62 -8.57 -0.58 0.63
C GLN A 62 -9.40 -0.84 -0.64
N LEU A 63 -10.72 -1.03 -0.53
CA LEU A 63 -11.59 -1.23 -1.67
C LEU A 63 -11.66 0.01 -2.57
N ARG A 64 -11.69 1.21 -1.97
CA ARG A 64 -11.59 2.48 -2.69
C ARG A 64 -10.23 2.63 -3.38
N MET A 65 -9.14 2.20 -2.74
CA MET A 65 -7.81 2.16 -3.35
C MET A 65 -7.82 1.28 -4.59
N VAL A 66 -8.31 0.04 -4.48
CA VAL A 66 -8.41 -0.90 -5.62
C VAL A 66 -9.25 -0.29 -6.74
N GLN A 67 -10.42 0.27 -6.43
CA GLN A 67 -11.26 0.97 -7.41
C GLN A 67 -10.49 2.05 -8.18
N LYS A 68 -9.69 2.86 -7.46
CA LYS A 68 -8.90 3.93 -8.08
C LYS A 68 -7.72 3.40 -8.89
N LEU A 69 -7.12 2.30 -8.49
CA LEU A 69 -6.11 1.61 -9.29
C LEU A 69 -6.74 1.01 -10.55
N SER A 70 -7.87 0.32 -10.47
CA SER A 70 -8.56 -0.22 -11.65
C SER A 70 -8.92 0.90 -12.64
N GLN A 71 -9.43 2.04 -12.17
CA GLN A 71 -9.69 3.21 -13.00
C GLN A 71 -8.42 3.74 -13.68
N LEU A 72 -7.31 3.81 -12.94
CA LEU A 72 -6.04 4.30 -13.45
C LEU A 72 -5.46 3.39 -14.56
N TYR A 73 -5.60 2.08 -14.40
CA TYR A 73 -5.13 1.07 -15.37
C TYR A 73 -6.19 0.69 -16.42
N GLY A 74 -7.34 1.37 -16.46
CA GLY A 74 -8.42 1.06 -17.41
C GLY A 74 -9.05 -0.33 -17.24
N LYS A 75 -8.97 -0.93 -16.05
CA LYS A 75 -9.50 -2.26 -15.74
C LYS A 75 -10.92 -2.19 -15.18
N PRO A 76 -11.79 -3.17 -15.49
CA PRO A 76 -13.14 -3.23 -14.93
C PRO A 76 -13.09 -3.44 -13.41
N PHE A 77 -14.04 -2.83 -12.70
CA PHE A 77 -14.15 -2.91 -11.24
C PHE A 77 -15.56 -3.32 -10.81
N SER A 78 -15.65 -4.30 -9.92
CA SER A 78 -16.86 -4.64 -9.16
C SER A 78 -16.54 -4.62 -7.67
N LYS A 79 -17.48 -4.13 -6.88
CA LYS A 79 -17.35 -4.05 -5.42
C LYS A 79 -17.26 -5.45 -4.80
N GLU A 80 -18.07 -6.37 -5.32
CA GLU A 80 -18.18 -7.76 -4.91
C GLU A 80 -16.86 -8.49 -5.18
N LEU A 81 -16.35 -8.40 -6.41
CA LEU A 81 -15.06 -9.00 -6.79
C LEU A 81 -13.90 -8.39 -6.02
N GLY A 82 -13.84 -7.06 -5.92
CA GLY A 82 -12.81 -6.36 -5.15
C GLY A 82 -12.79 -6.80 -3.69
N THR A 83 -13.97 -6.94 -3.07
CA THR A 83 -14.08 -7.38 -1.67
C THR A 83 -13.67 -8.85 -1.51
N SER A 84 -14.05 -9.72 -2.44
CA SER A 84 -13.64 -11.13 -2.45
C SER A 84 -12.11 -11.26 -2.58
N VAL A 85 -11.50 -10.53 -3.51
CA VAL A 85 -10.04 -10.55 -3.71
C VAL A 85 -9.31 -10.01 -2.48
N LEU A 86 -9.79 -8.92 -1.89
CA LEU A 86 -9.23 -8.39 -0.64
C LEU A 86 -9.32 -9.40 0.50
N ALA A 87 -10.43 -10.14 0.62
CA ALA A 87 -10.57 -11.20 1.62
C ALA A 87 -9.57 -12.35 1.39
N SER A 88 -9.35 -12.76 0.14
CA SER A 88 -8.33 -13.76 -0.22
C SER A 88 -6.90 -13.29 0.12
N LEU A 89 -6.58 -12.02 -0.18
CA LEU A 89 -5.29 -11.42 0.18
C LEU A 89 -5.13 -11.34 1.71
N ALA A 90 -6.18 -10.97 2.44
CA ALA A 90 -6.19 -10.96 3.91
C ALA A 90 -5.82 -12.32 4.50
N GLY A 91 -6.33 -13.42 3.90
CA GLY A 91 -5.95 -14.78 4.26
C GLY A 91 -4.45 -15.06 4.09
N THR A 92 -3.80 -14.48 3.07
CA THR A 92 -2.35 -14.63 2.85
C THR A 92 -1.53 -13.93 3.93
N PHE A 93 -2.03 -12.80 4.44
CA PHE A 93 -1.39 -12.11 5.56
C PHE A 93 -1.53 -12.86 6.87
N SER A 94 -2.45 -13.81 7.05
CA SER A 94 -2.60 -14.54 8.32
C SER A 94 -1.32 -15.31 8.72
N GLY A 95 -0.59 -15.88 7.76
CA GLY A 95 0.70 -16.53 7.99
C GLY A 95 1.84 -15.53 8.26
N LEU A 96 1.80 -14.36 7.63
CA LEU A 96 2.74 -13.26 7.84
C LEU A 96 2.48 -12.52 9.17
N ALA A 97 1.22 -12.52 9.60
CA ALA A 97 0.68 -11.93 10.81
C ALA A 97 0.71 -12.90 12.01
N GLY A 98 1.50 -13.97 11.95
CA GLY A 98 1.89 -14.72 13.15
C GLY A 98 2.41 -13.81 14.28
N GLY A 99 2.93 -12.62 13.92
CA GLY A 99 3.24 -11.55 14.86
C GLY A 99 2.03 -10.76 15.42
N MET A 100 0.91 -10.62 14.71
CA MET A 100 -0.27 -9.90 15.23
C MET A 100 -1.02 -10.68 16.31
N ALA A 101 -1.07 -12.02 16.22
CA ALA A 101 -1.57 -12.86 17.30
C ALA A 101 -0.68 -12.73 18.56
N ALA A 102 0.65 -12.71 18.39
CA ALA A 102 1.59 -12.43 19.47
C ALA A 102 1.42 -11.00 20.05
N VAL A 103 1.14 -10.00 19.21
CA VAL A 103 0.83 -8.63 19.65
C VAL A 103 -0.48 -8.57 20.43
N SER A 104 -1.48 -9.40 20.10
CA SER A 104 -2.71 -9.52 20.88
C SER A 104 -2.51 -10.21 22.23
N LEU A 105 -1.55 -11.12 22.36
CA LEU A 105 -1.14 -11.67 23.66
C LEU A 105 -0.35 -10.64 24.49
N LEU A 106 0.48 -9.81 23.83
CA LEU A 106 1.18 -8.71 24.50
C LEU A 106 0.22 -7.64 25.03
N LYS A 107 -0.97 -7.44 24.43
CA LYS A 107 -2.03 -6.56 24.95
C LYS A 107 -2.56 -6.96 26.34
N LEU A 108 -2.29 -8.18 26.81
CA LEU A 108 -2.64 -8.64 28.16
C LEU A 108 -1.65 -8.15 29.23
N VAL A 109 -0.53 -7.54 28.83
CA VAL A 109 0.45 -6.95 29.75
C VAL A 109 0.22 -5.44 29.82
N PRO A 110 -0.34 -4.91 30.92
CA PRO A 110 -0.53 -3.47 31.10
C PRO A 110 0.80 -2.72 30.95
N GLY A 111 0.79 -1.59 30.24
CA GLY A 111 1.99 -0.77 29.99
C GLY A 111 2.77 -1.14 28.71
N VAL A 112 3.24 -2.39 28.57
CA VAL A 112 4.02 -2.82 27.38
C VAL A 112 3.11 -3.14 26.20
N GLY A 113 2.00 -3.83 26.47
CA GLY A 113 1.02 -4.23 25.45
C GLY A 113 0.36 -3.07 24.73
N GLU A 114 0.06 -2.00 25.46
CA GLU A 114 -0.57 -0.79 24.92
C GLU A 114 0.40 -0.02 24.02
N ALA A 115 1.67 0.11 24.40
CA ALA A 115 2.67 0.79 23.57
C ALA A 115 2.91 0.05 22.24
N VAL A 116 3.01 -1.28 22.29
CA VAL A 116 3.15 -2.13 21.10
C VAL A 116 1.88 -2.11 20.26
N ALA A 117 0.69 -2.09 20.87
CA ALA A 117 -0.57 -1.99 20.14
C ALA A 117 -0.75 -0.62 19.45
N LEU A 118 -0.52 0.48 20.17
CA LEU A 118 -0.61 1.85 19.66
C LEU A 118 0.43 2.14 18.58
N ALA A 119 1.64 1.57 18.68
CA ALA A 119 2.70 1.75 17.71
C ALA A 119 2.59 0.81 16.50
N GLY A 120 2.27 -0.46 16.78
CA GLY A 120 2.33 -1.55 15.81
C GLY A 120 1.11 -1.63 14.88
N LEU A 121 -0.11 -1.36 15.39
CA LEU A 121 -1.32 -1.51 14.56
C LEU A 121 -1.35 -0.56 13.35
N PRO A 122 -1.00 0.74 13.47
CA PRO A 122 -0.91 1.61 12.30
C PRO A 122 0.17 1.17 11.31
N VAL A 123 1.33 0.74 11.81
CA VAL A 123 2.40 0.26 10.93
C VAL A 123 1.98 -1.00 10.18
N ALA A 124 1.36 -1.96 10.86
CA ALA A 124 0.91 -3.21 10.27
C ALA A 124 -0.20 -2.97 9.22
N THR A 125 -1.21 -2.18 9.55
CA THR A 125 -2.31 -1.86 8.61
C THR A 125 -1.83 -1.04 7.41
N GLY A 126 -0.90 -0.11 7.62
CA GLY A 126 -0.22 0.61 6.55
C GLY A 126 0.59 -0.32 5.64
N ALA A 127 1.35 -1.24 6.23
CA ALA A 127 2.15 -2.22 5.49
C ALA A 127 1.29 -3.17 4.65
N MET A 128 0.18 -3.68 5.20
CA MET A 128 -0.79 -4.50 4.46
C MET A 128 -1.39 -3.71 3.30
N THR A 129 -1.83 -2.47 3.55
CA THR A 129 -2.41 -1.60 2.52
C THR A 129 -1.42 -1.35 1.38
N TYR A 130 -0.15 -1.12 1.72
CA TYR A 130 0.92 -0.97 0.74
C TYR A 130 1.11 -2.24 -0.09
N ALA A 131 1.26 -3.40 0.55
CA ALA A 131 1.44 -4.68 -0.13
C ALA A 131 0.29 -5.03 -1.08
N VAL A 132 -0.96 -4.85 -0.63
CA VAL A 132 -2.16 -5.01 -1.46
C VAL A 132 -2.09 -4.11 -2.69
N GLY A 133 -1.81 -2.81 -2.50
CA GLY A 133 -1.68 -1.86 -3.61
C GLY A 133 -0.63 -2.29 -4.64
N LYS A 134 0.53 -2.78 -4.16
CA LYS A 134 1.62 -3.23 -5.03
C LYS A 134 1.28 -4.50 -5.81
N VAL A 135 0.54 -5.44 -5.21
CA VAL A 135 0.03 -6.63 -5.93
C VAL A 135 -0.87 -6.18 -7.08
N PHE A 136 -1.81 -5.28 -6.84
CA PHE A 136 -2.71 -4.78 -7.87
C PHE A 136 -1.99 -4.03 -8.99
N VAL A 137 -1.02 -3.18 -8.64
CA VAL A 137 -0.18 -2.49 -9.62
C VAL A 137 0.53 -3.48 -10.53
N ARG A 138 1.24 -4.45 -9.95
CA ARG A 138 1.98 -5.45 -10.72
C ARG A 138 1.05 -6.28 -11.59
N HIS A 139 -0.05 -6.77 -11.01
CA HIS A 139 -1.03 -7.59 -11.73
C HIS A 139 -1.67 -6.86 -12.91
N TYR A 140 -1.94 -5.56 -12.77
CA TYR A 140 -2.49 -4.75 -13.86
C TYR A 140 -1.46 -4.40 -14.93
N GLU A 141 -0.19 -4.16 -14.54
CA GLU A 141 0.94 -3.97 -15.45
C GLU A 141 1.21 -5.24 -16.28
N ASP A 142 1.03 -6.42 -15.69
CA ASP A 142 1.10 -7.72 -16.36
C ASP A 142 -0.15 -8.01 -17.24
N GLY A 143 -1.10 -7.07 -17.32
CA GLY A 143 -2.29 -7.17 -18.16
C GLY A 143 -3.51 -7.82 -17.49
N GLY A 144 -3.39 -8.25 -16.25
CA GLY A 144 -4.46 -8.87 -15.47
C GLY A 144 -5.61 -7.93 -15.10
N SER A 145 -6.60 -8.49 -14.40
CA SER A 145 -7.84 -7.86 -13.95
C SER A 145 -8.24 -8.33 -12.54
N LEU A 146 -9.41 -7.95 -12.04
CA LEU A 146 -9.91 -8.48 -10.77
C LEU A 146 -10.34 -9.96 -10.85
N LEU A 147 -10.67 -10.45 -12.04
CA LEU A 147 -11.25 -11.78 -12.24
C LEU A 147 -10.22 -12.91 -12.22
N ASP A 148 -8.97 -12.58 -12.51
CA ASP A 148 -7.86 -13.52 -12.77
C ASP A 148 -6.71 -13.34 -11.77
N LEU A 149 -6.91 -12.58 -10.70
CA LEU A 149 -5.90 -12.37 -9.67
C LEU A 149 -5.79 -13.61 -8.77
N ASP A 150 -4.74 -14.41 -9.00
CA ASP A 150 -4.38 -15.52 -8.10
C ASP A 150 -3.45 -15.04 -6.99
N THR A 151 -4.04 -14.80 -5.81
CA THR A 151 -3.31 -14.34 -4.62
C THR A 151 -2.17 -15.26 -4.18
N LEU A 152 -2.23 -16.56 -4.49
CA LEU A 152 -1.22 -17.52 -4.05
C LEU A 152 0.09 -17.38 -4.83
N THR A 153 0.02 -16.93 -6.08
CA THR A 153 1.20 -16.65 -6.91
C THR A 153 2.01 -15.46 -6.41
N PHE A 154 1.38 -14.57 -5.64
CA PHE A 154 2.01 -13.36 -5.12
C PHE A 154 2.53 -13.50 -3.69
N LYS A 155 2.53 -14.70 -3.07
CA LYS A 155 2.93 -14.87 -1.65
C LYS A 155 4.27 -14.23 -1.29
N ASP A 156 5.32 -14.53 -2.06
CA ASP A 156 6.66 -14.00 -1.79
C ASP A 156 6.71 -12.48 -2.04
N PHE A 157 6.06 -12.03 -3.10
CA PHE A 157 5.95 -10.61 -3.41
C PHE A 157 5.17 -9.85 -2.32
N ILE A 158 4.09 -10.42 -1.80
CA ILE A 158 3.33 -9.88 -0.68
C ILE A 158 4.21 -9.75 0.55
N ALA A 159 5.02 -10.77 0.86
CA ALA A 159 5.95 -10.73 1.99
C ALA A 159 6.99 -9.61 1.84
N GLU A 160 7.61 -9.50 0.66
CA GLU A 160 8.58 -8.45 0.35
C GLU A 160 7.96 -7.04 0.42
N GLN A 161 6.79 -6.87 -0.17
CA GLN A 161 6.10 -5.58 -0.16
C GLN A 161 5.56 -5.25 1.22
N PHE A 162 5.22 -6.23 2.05
CA PHE A 162 4.84 -6.01 3.44
C PHE A 162 6.03 -5.46 4.26
N GLU A 163 7.23 -6.04 4.13
CA GLU A 163 8.44 -5.51 4.78
C GLU A 163 8.76 -4.09 4.31
N THR A 164 8.64 -3.83 3.01
CA THR A 164 8.81 -2.48 2.44
C THR A 164 7.77 -1.51 2.97
N GLY A 165 6.51 -1.95 3.04
CA GLY A 165 5.39 -1.20 3.59
C GLY A 165 5.56 -0.86 5.07
N LYS A 166 6.15 -1.75 5.88
CA LYS A 166 6.46 -1.45 7.29
C LYS A 166 7.46 -0.30 7.40
N LYS A 167 8.54 -0.31 6.60
CA LYS A 167 9.53 0.78 6.59
C LYS A 167 8.89 2.11 6.22
N LEU A 168 8.10 2.12 5.14
CA LEU A 168 7.37 3.30 4.68
C LEU A 168 6.38 3.82 5.73
N ALA A 169 5.62 2.93 6.36
CA ALA A 169 4.65 3.29 7.41
C ALA A 169 5.35 3.82 8.67
N HIS A 170 6.51 3.25 9.05
CA HIS A 170 7.34 3.79 10.12
C HIS A 170 7.79 5.22 9.82
N GLU A 171 8.34 5.46 8.63
CA GLU A 171 8.79 6.79 8.19
C GLU A 171 7.64 7.81 8.19
N ALA A 172 6.50 7.45 7.57
CA ALA A 172 5.31 8.30 7.52
C ALA A 172 4.83 8.67 8.93
N ARG A 173 4.86 7.71 9.86
CA ARG A 173 4.49 7.95 11.26
C ARG A 173 5.47 8.89 11.96
N GLN A 174 6.78 8.72 11.76
CA GLN A 174 7.76 9.62 12.37
C GLN A 174 7.61 11.05 11.84
N GLN A 175 7.43 11.20 10.53
CA GLN A 175 7.17 12.52 9.93
C GLN A 175 5.89 13.16 10.50
N ALA A 176 4.81 12.40 10.69
CA ALA A 176 3.59 12.88 11.31
C ALA A 176 3.80 13.32 12.77
N LYS A 177 4.57 12.56 13.56
CA LYS A 177 4.93 12.92 14.93
C LYS A 177 5.74 14.21 15.00
N GLU A 178 6.73 14.38 14.13
CA GLU A 178 7.55 15.59 14.09
C GLU A 178 6.74 16.82 13.66
N LYS A 179 5.89 16.69 12.63
CA LYS A 179 4.95 17.75 12.24
C LYS A 179 4.00 18.14 13.39
N ALA A 180 3.48 17.16 14.12
CA ALA A 180 2.61 17.41 15.28
C ALA A 180 3.36 18.12 16.42
N LYS A 181 4.62 17.76 16.69
CA LYS A 181 5.46 18.46 17.67
C LYS A 181 5.72 19.92 17.25
N GLN A 182 6.01 20.17 15.98
CA GLN A 182 6.23 21.50 15.44
C GLN A 182 4.95 22.36 15.51
N ALA A 183 3.80 21.82 15.13
CA ALA A 183 2.51 22.50 15.24
C ALA A 183 2.17 22.86 16.71
N LYS A 184 2.42 21.94 17.66
CA LYS A 184 2.24 22.21 19.10
C LYS A 184 3.19 23.30 19.62
N LYS A 185 4.44 23.35 19.15
CA LYS A 185 5.39 24.42 19.49
C LYS A 185 4.95 25.77 18.94
N ALA A 186 4.55 25.82 17.67
CA ALA A 186 4.06 27.03 17.01
C ALA A 186 2.76 27.58 17.65
N ALA A 187 1.86 26.70 18.08
CA ALA A 187 0.64 27.09 18.80
C ALA A 187 0.92 27.64 20.20
N LYS A 188 1.99 27.18 20.87
CA LYS A 188 2.42 27.68 22.18
C LYS A 188 3.24 28.98 22.11
N SER A 189 3.80 29.32 20.95
CA SER A 189 4.61 30.54 20.75
C SER A 189 3.83 31.72 20.20
N LYS A 190 2.54 31.56 19.86
CA LYS A 190 1.67 32.65 19.41
C LYS A 190 1.12 33.39 20.65
N PRO A 191 1.39 34.70 20.84
CA PRO A 191 0.83 35.44 21.98
C PRO A 191 -0.69 35.41 21.89
N ALA A 192 -1.37 35.24 23.03
CA ALA A 192 -2.78 35.58 23.14
C ALA A 192 -2.89 37.08 22.84
N ALA A 193 -3.49 37.42 21.69
CA ALA A 193 -3.83 38.79 21.32
C ALA A 193 -5.04 39.25 22.13
#